data_AF-A0AAW2KMV4-F1
#
_entry.id   AF-A0AAW2KMV4-F1
#
_cell.length_a   1.000
_cell.length_b   1.000
_cell.length_c   1.000
_cell.angle_alpha   90.00
_cell.angle_beta   90.00
_cell.angle_gamma   90.00
#
_symmetry.space_group_name_H-M   'P 1'
#
loop_
_entity.id
_entity.type
_entity.pdbx_description
1 polymer ?
#
loop_
_entity_poly.entity_id
_entity_poly.type
_entity_poly.pdbx_seq_one_letter_code
_entity_poly.pdbx_strand_id
1 'polypeptide(L)'
;MEQDLKGFPLVTLHLAEGADVYLDVEGMFRKANDRVFCMAVDVTKYDLNVIGILAQQYCNIGFDLNAMKVSFQRIECELLED
;
A
#
# COMPACT_ATOMS: atom_id res chain seq x y z
N MET A 1 -8.70 -15.21 10.10
CA MET A 1 -8.12 -14.14 9.27
C MET A 1 -7.59 -13.03 10.15
N GLU A 2 -8.41 -12.22 10.82
CA GLU A 2 -7.92 -11.09 11.63
C GLU A 2 -6.96 -11.50 12.78
N GLN A 3 -7.19 -12.66 13.43
CA GLN A 3 -6.26 -13.21 14.42
C GLN A 3 -4.90 -13.62 13.83
N ASP A 4 -4.89 -14.13 12.59
CA ASP A 4 -3.68 -14.63 11.92
C ASP A 4 -2.78 -13.48 11.43
N LEU A 5 -3.34 -12.27 11.32
CA LEU A 5 -2.65 -11.06 10.89
C LEU A 5 -2.00 -10.31 12.08
N LYS A 6 -2.26 -10.73 13.32
CA LYS A 6 -1.65 -10.10 14.51
C LYS A 6 -0.12 -10.27 14.48
N GLY A 7 0.58 -9.16 14.67
CA GLY A 7 2.04 -9.12 14.70
C GLY A 7 2.70 -8.95 13.33
N PHE A 8 1.93 -8.85 12.24
CA PHE A 8 2.48 -8.42 10.96
C PHE A 8 2.97 -6.97 11.04
N PRO A 9 4.12 -6.65 10.41
CA PRO A 9 4.70 -5.32 10.50
C PRO A 9 3.94 -4.32 9.63
N LEU A 10 3.87 -3.08 10.11
CA LEU A 10 3.57 -1.93 9.28
C LEU A 10 4.82 -1.61 8.45
N VAL A 11 4.68 -1.50 7.12
CA VAL A 11 5.78 -1.09 6.23
C VAL A 11 5.55 0.35 5.80
N THR A 12 6.61 1.17 5.84
CA THR A 12 6.53 2.58 5.46
C THR A 12 7.39 2.82 4.24
N LEU A 13 6.80 3.43 3.20
CA LEU A 13 7.55 3.99 2.08
C LEU A 13 7.85 5.46 2.41
N HIS A 14 9.13 5.78 2.60
CA HIS A 14 9.60 7.15 2.77
C HIS A 14 9.85 7.77 1.39
N LEU A 15 9.07 8.79 1.05
CA LEU A 15 9.13 9.50 -0.23
C LEU A 15 9.75 10.90 -0.05
N ALA A 16 9.94 11.59 -1.18
CA ALA A 16 10.48 12.94 -1.18
C ALA A 16 9.62 13.91 -0.35
N GLU A 17 10.23 15.01 0.08
CA GLU A 17 9.57 16.07 0.87
C GLU A 17 8.96 15.59 2.21
N GLY A 18 9.42 14.44 2.73
CA GLY A 18 8.94 13.89 3.99
C GLY A 18 7.56 13.23 3.90
N ALA A 19 7.10 12.89 2.71
CA ALA A 19 5.85 12.15 2.53
C ALA A 19 6.05 10.68 2.88
N ASP A 20 5.21 10.16 3.79
CA ASP A 20 5.21 8.75 4.18
C ASP A 20 3.94 8.05 3.72
N VAL A 21 4.09 6.86 3.13
CA VAL A 21 2.96 5.98 2.79
C VAL A 21 3.02 4.73 3.65
N TYR A 22 1.97 4.54 4.45
CA TYR A 22 1.86 3.44 5.42
C TYR A 22 1.11 2.26 4.81
N LEU A 23 1.84 1.18 4.53
CA LEU A 23 1.31 -0.08 4.01
C LEU A 23 1.09 -1.04 5.15
N ASP A 24 -0.19 -1.30 5.45
CA ASP A 24 -0.58 -2.31 6.42
C ASP A 24 -0.47 -3.73 5.83
N VAL A 25 -1.00 -4.70 6.56
CA VAL A 25 -0.92 -6.10 6.16
C VAL A 25 -1.61 -6.37 4.80
N GLU A 26 -2.68 -5.65 4.48
CA GLU A 26 -3.41 -5.81 3.22
C GLU A 26 -2.69 -5.09 2.06
N GLY A 27 -2.04 -3.96 2.34
CA GLY A 27 -1.24 -3.23 1.37
C GLY A 27 0.10 -3.89 1.01
N MET A 28 0.67 -4.68 1.93
CA MET A 28 2.03 -5.22 1.81
C MET A 28 2.12 -6.74 1.65
N PHE A 29 1.06 -7.48 1.98
CA PHE A 29 1.07 -8.93 1.94
C PHE A 29 -0.16 -9.48 1.19
N ARG A 30 0.00 -10.68 0.63
CA ARG A 30 -1.07 -11.38 -0.09
C ARG A 30 -1.10 -12.86 0.26
N LYS A 31 -2.30 -13.44 0.23
CA LYS A 31 -2.48 -14.89 0.30
C LYS A 31 -2.01 -15.53 -1.00
N ALA A 32 -0.94 -16.31 -0.94
CA ALA A 32 -0.42 -17.05 -2.10
C ALA A 32 -1.18 -18.37 -2.32
N ASN A 33 -1.58 -19.03 -1.23
CA ASN A 33 -2.49 -20.18 -1.20
C ASN A 33 -3.09 -20.35 0.20
N ASP A 34 -3.83 -21.42 0.45
CA ASP A 34 -4.54 -21.67 1.72
C ASP A 34 -3.66 -21.74 2.97
N ARG A 35 -2.34 -21.91 2.83
CA ARG A 35 -1.41 -22.05 3.95
C ARG A 35 -0.24 -21.08 3.89
N VAL A 36 -0.19 -20.22 2.87
CA VAL A 36 0.95 -19.36 2.60
C VAL A 36 0.50 -17.92 2.40
N PHE A 37 1.07 -17.05 3.21
CA PHE A 37 0.90 -15.61 3.15
C PHE A 37 2.28 -14.98 2.91
N CYS A 38 2.40 -14.22 1.83
CA CYS A 38 3.67 -13.72 1.33
C CYS A 38 3.68 -12.20 1.27
N MET A 39 4.86 -11.61 1.42
CA MET A 39 5.11 -10.22 1.05
C MET A 39 4.84 -10.02 -0.45
N ALA A 40 4.15 -8.94 -0.80
CA ALA A 40 3.75 -8.62 -2.17
C ALA A 40 4.83 -7.79 -2.92
N VAL A 41 6.07 -8.27 -2.88
CA VAL A 41 7.20 -7.69 -3.63
C VAL A 41 7.63 -8.69 -4.71
N ASP A 42 7.86 -8.19 -5.91
CA ASP A 42 8.33 -8.99 -7.02
C ASP A 42 9.42 -8.26 -7.80
N VAL A 43 10.26 -9.02 -8.48
CA VAL A 43 11.30 -8.47 -9.35
C VAL A 43 10.63 -7.95 -10.61
N THR A 44 10.84 -6.67 -10.88
CA THR A 44 10.38 -6.03 -12.10
C THR A 44 11.11 -6.59 -13.32
N LYS A 45 10.40 -6.78 -14.44
CA LYS A 45 10.99 -7.22 -15.72
C LYS A 45 11.74 -6.10 -16.46
N TYR A 46 11.53 -4.86 -16.04
CA TYR A 46 12.12 -3.66 -16.63
C TYR A 46 12.90 -2.91 -15.56
N ASP A 47 13.76 -1.97 -15.94
CA ASP A 47 14.49 -1.11 -14.99
C ASP A 47 13.58 -0.02 -14.38
N LEU A 48 12.45 -0.44 -13.81
CA LEU A 48 11.41 0.42 -13.25
C LEU A 48 10.95 -0.08 -11.88
N ASN A 49 10.97 0.81 -10.89
CA ASN A 49 10.33 0.56 -9.61
C ASN A 49 8.84 0.88 -9.71
N VAL A 50 7.97 -0.02 -9.27
CA VAL A 50 6.52 0.12 -9.37
C VAL A 50 5.88 0.02 -8.00
N ILE A 51 5.14 1.05 -7.59
CA ILE A 51 4.19 0.96 -6.47
C ILE A 51 2.90 0.37 -7.06
N GLY A 52 2.70 -0.94 -6.89
CA GLY A 52 1.59 -1.68 -7.50
C GLY A 52 0.24 -1.49 -6.80
N ILE A 53 -0.81 -2.07 -7.39
CA ILE A 53 -2.19 -1.88 -6.93
C ILE A 53 -2.44 -2.28 -5.48
N LEU A 54 -1.74 -3.30 -4.96
CA LEU A 54 -1.87 -3.73 -3.57
C LEU A 54 -1.42 -2.64 -2.60
N ALA A 55 -0.25 -2.03 -2.86
CA ALA A 55 0.25 -0.92 -2.06
C ALA A 55 -0.60 0.36 -2.17
N GLN A 56 -1.46 0.44 -3.18
CA GLN A 56 -2.38 1.55 -3.39
C GLN A 56 -3.78 1.27 -2.82
N GLN A 57 -4.04 0.07 -2.29
CA GLN A 57 -5.33 -0.23 -1.67
C GLN A 57 -5.55 0.69 -0.47
N TYR A 58 -6.81 1.08 -0.29
CA TYR A 58 -7.23 1.99 0.77
C TYR A 58 -6.47 3.32 0.78
N CYS A 59 -5.98 3.77 -0.38
CA CYS A 59 -5.40 5.09 -0.54
C CYS A 59 -6.12 5.83 -1.66
N ASN A 60 -6.59 7.03 -1.37
CA ASN A 60 -6.86 8.04 -2.39
C ASN A 60 -5.53 8.55 -2.93
N ILE A 61 -5.41 8.57 -4.26
CA ILE A 61 -4.21 9.05 -4.95
C ILE A 61 -4.59 10.26 -5.79
N GLY A 62 -4.00 11.41 -5.45
CA GLY A 62 -4.18 12.65 -6.19
C GLY A 62 -3.03 12.88 -7.15
N PHE A 63 -3.34 13.21 -8.41
CA PHE A 63 -2.37 13.61 -9.40
C PHE A 63 -2.59 15.08 -9.75
N ASP A 64 -1.74 15.97 -9.23
CA ASP A 64 -1.73 17.38 -9.60
C ASP A 64 -0.71 17.60 -10.71
N LEU A 65 -1.19 17.70 -11.95
CA LEU A 65 -0.36 17.90 -13.13
C LEU A 65 0.16 19.34 -13.28
N ASN A 66 -0.47 20.32 -12.61
CA ASN A 66 0.00 21.71 -12.64
C ASN A 66 1.18 21.88 -11.68
N ALA A 67 1.08 21.32 -10.48
CA ALA A 67 2.16 21.32 -9.50
C ALA A 67 3.20 20.22 -9.73
N MET A 68 2.93 19.26 -10.62
CA MET A 68 3.73 18.06 -10.86
C MET A 68 3.94 17.23 -9.58
N LYS A 69 2.87 17.05 -8.80
CA LYS A 69 2.89 16.33 -7.52
C LYS A 69 1.91 15.16 -7.50
N VAL A 70 2.30 14.13 -6.76
CA VAL A 70 1.43 13.01 -6.38
C VAL A 70 1.19 13.09 -4.88
N SER A 71 -0.06 12.97 -4.47
CA SER A 71 -0.47 12.93 -3.05
C SER A 71 -1.12 11.60 -2.72
N PHE A 72 -0.91 11.16 -1.47
CA PHE A 72 -1.47 9.93 -0.93
C PHE A 72 -2.27 10.26 0.31
N GLN A 73 -3.50 9.78 0.40
CA GLN A 73 -4.33 9.89 1.58
C GLN A 73 -4.96 8.53 1.88
N ARG A 74 -4.69 7.98 3.06
CA ARG A 74 -5.31 6.74 3.50
C ARG A 74 -6.82 6.93 3.68
N ILE A 75 -7.59 5.95 3.20
CA ILE A 75 -9.04 5.89 3.35
C ILE A 75 -9.30 5.24 4.70
N GLU A 76 -9.98 5.97 5.58
CA GLU A 76 -10.60 5.40 6.76
C GLU A 76 -12.00 4.94 6.37
N CYS A 77 -12.16 3.63 6.12
CA CYS A 77 -13.44 3.05 5.70
C CYS A 77 -14.55 3.18 6.77
N GLU A 78 -14.22 3.57 8.00
CA GLU A 78 -15.18 3.86 9.08
C GLU A 78 -16.03 5.11 8.81
N LEU A 79 -15.71 5.91 7.78
CA LEU A 79 -16.44 7.12 7.41
C LEU A 79 -17.36 6.95 6.18
N LEU A 80 -17.51 5.72 5.68
CA LEU A 80 -18.44 5.38 4.61
C LEU A 80 -19.74 4.78 5.19
N GLU A 81 -20.41 5.52 6.08
CA GLU A 81 -21.79 5.24 6.48
C GLU A 81 -22.71 6.25 5.77
N ASP A 82 -23.73 5.76 5.07
CA ASP A 82 -24.92 6.53 4.67
C ASP A 82 -25.91 6.62 5.85
#